data_AF-M7PA65-F1
#
_entry.id   AF-M7PA65-F1
#
_cell.length_a   1.000
_cell.length_b   1.000
_cell.length_c   1.000
_cell.angle_alpha   90.00
_cell.angle_beta   90.00
_cell.angle_gamma   90.00
#
_symmetry.space_group_name_H-M   'P 1'
#
loop_
_entity.id
_entity.type
_entity.pdbx_description
1 polymer ?
#
loop_
_entity_poly.entity_id
_entity_poly.type
_entity_poly.pdbx_seq_one_letter_code
_entity_poly.pdbx_strand_id
1 'polypeptide(L)'
;MRLISWNCNGIRNLFDYQSKKSEKSLKFILEKFEADIVCFQETKIQRKDLTHDMINIPGYLSFYTFSKKRKGYSGVAIYVKESLCIPLKAEEGITGYLIHSGEGIPYIECPKSISIGGYTEMSDKHALELDQEGRCIILDLNLFVLFGVYCPLNSNSERNKFRQLWIETLDSRIRNLRKMKRNIVIMGDINIIRDDVDSSYKIDELQEGMEDFKDSCQRAWLNKLLLPHPEGFMIDLCRHFHPDRKEMFTCWNTKINARTCNFGTRIDYILISKELLPWFEFADIQANVMGSDHCPIFAEIKSQIYNWKGSGKTDNILDFLNKEGAFVDGILVSKLPKPPHLETHNFPEFSFQDIKLMFKKQEKLDSLEKKNKPYTLKNFLGRSATEPLSHFSKKKRLESFSNQSHLPSYFKNASGQLKNLDRKHEKDTSLKKEYNSLDSENINTKTILKISDTLKNDTKRDSEVLELRKKTWNNIFTKPSPPLCNVHQKPCIELRCKKPGLNFGRHFWICSNPISKEYKHQNISDSDMENKFKCGYFRWSSNHN
;
A
#
# COMPACT_ATOMS: atom_id res chain seq x y z
N MET A 1 -12.23 -11.91 -13.27
CA MET A 1 -12.24 -10.62 -12.55
C MET A 1 -11.27 -10.70 -11.39
N ARG A 2 -10.53 -9.64 -11.09
CA ARG A 2 -9.50 -9.63 -10.03
C ARG A 2 -9.75 -8.54 -8.99
N LEU A 3 -9.84 -8.95 -7.71
CA LEU A 3 -9.90 -8.07 -6.54
C LEU A 3 -8.50 -7.91 -5.95
N ILE A 4 -8.09 -6.69 -5.58
CA ILE A 4 -6.81 -6.45 -4.88
C ILE A 4 -6.99 -5.53 -3.70
N SER A 5 -6.49 -5.93 -2.54
CA SER A 5 -6.39 -5.07 -1.36
C SER A 5 -4.94 -4.74 -1.04
N TRP A 6 -4.64 -3.49 -0.70
CA TRP A 6 -3.30 -3.10 -0.28
C TRP A 6 -3.32 -1.93 0.70
N ASN A 7 -2.85 -2.15 1.93
CA ASN A 7 -2.46 -1.06 2.80
C ASN A 7 -1.21 -0.39 2.20
N CYS A 8 -1.38 0.80 1.66
CA CYS A 8 -0.34 1.52 0.94
C CYS A 8 0.54 2.40 1.83
N ASN A 9 0.21 2.53 3.13
CA ASN A 9 0.94 3.36 4.09
C ASN A 9 1.25 4.76 3.54
N GLY A 10 0.24 5.39 2.94
CA GLY A 10 0.36 6.64 2.18
C GLY A 10 0.34 6.41 0.68
N ILE A 11 -0.77 6.76 0.02
CA ILE A 11 -1.01 6.46 -1.40
C ILE A 11 0.02 7.11 -2.34
N ARG A 12 0.61 8.24 -1.93
CA ARG A 12 1.67 8.92 -2.70
C ARG A 12 3.02 8.22 -2.61
N ASN A 13 3.27 7.47 -1.54
CA ASN A 13 4.54 6.76 -1.32
C ASN A 13 4.72 5.63 -2.36
N LEU A 14 3.62 5.14 -2.94
CA LEU A 14 3.64 4.15 -4.00
C LEU A 14 4.48 4.60 -5.22
N PHE A 15 4.58 5.90 -5.45
CA PHE A 15 5.31 6.47 -6.58
C PHE A 15 6.82 6.59 -6.34
N ASP A 16 7.26 6.51 -5.08
CA ASP A 16 8.68 6.69 -4.74
C ASP A 16 9.53 5.49 -5.13
N TYR A 17 8.91 4.31 -5.23
CA TYR A 17 9.57 3.06 -5.60
C TYR A 17 9.78 2.91 -7.12
N GLN A 18 9.20 3.80 -7.92
CA GLN A 18 9.28 3.73 -9.37
C GLN A 18 10.37 4.66 -9.91
N SER A 19 11.27 4.07 -10.69
CA SER A 19 12.42 4.80 -11.25
C SER A 19 12.02 5.77 -12.35
N LYS A 20 11.00 5.46 -13.16
CA LYS A 20 10.56 6.29 -14.28
C LYS A 20 9.35 7.12 -13.93
N LYS A 21 9.35 8.39 -14.35
CA LYS A 21 8.25 9.33 -14.15
C LYS A 21 6.91 8.84 -14.73
N SER A 22 6.92 8.10 -15.85
CA SER A 22 5.70 7.52 -16.44
C SER A 22 5.09 6.40 -15.62
N GLU A 23 5.90 5.75 -14.77
CA GLU A 23 5.46 4.66 -13.91
C GLU A 23 4.81 5.22 -12.63
N LYS A 24 5.18 6.46 -12.22
CA LYS A 24 4.67 7.24 -11.07
C LYS A 24 3.22 7.69 -11.19
N SER A 25 2.30 6.77 -11.45
CA SER A 25 0.87 7.03 -11.53
C SER A 25 0.06 5.86 -10.99
N LEU A 26 -1.13 6.16 -10.44
CA LEU A 26 -2.07 5.11 -10.03
C LEU A 26 -2.55 4.30 -11.22
N LYS A 27 -2.71 4.93 -12.40
CA LYS A 27 -3.01 4.22 -13.64
C LYS A 27 -2.03 3.08 -13.89
N PHE A 28 -0.74 3.34 -13.82
CA PHE A 28 0.28 2.31 -14.03
C PHE A 28 0.20 1.19 -12.98
N ILE A 29 -0.07 1.54 -11.71
CA ILE A 29 -0.23 0.54 -10.64
C ILE A 29 -1.45 -0.36 -10.91
N LEU A 30 -2.60 0.24 -11.23
CA LEU A 30 -3.83 -0.50 -11.55
C LEU A 30 -3.66 -1.41 -12.78
N GLU A 31 -3.00 -0.92 -13.83
CA GLU A 31 -2.68 -1.71 -15.03
C GLU A 31 -1.73 -2.86 -14.70
N LYS A 32 -0.69 -2.63 -13.89
CA LYS A 32 0.27 -3.67 -13.48
C LYS A 32 -0.34 -4.75 -12.63
N PHE A 33 -1.34 -4.39 -11.84
CA PHE A 33 -2.10 -5.31 -11.04
C PHE A 33 -3.11 -6.11 -11.84
N GLU A 34 -3.42 -5.70 -13.08
CA GLU A 34 -4.49 -6.27 -13.90
C GLU A 34 -5.79 -6.39 -13.08
N ALA A 35 -6.02 -5.39 -12.23
CA ALA A 35 -7.07 -5.43 -11.24
C ALA A 35 -8.31 -4.70 -11.72
N ASP A 36 -9.45 -5.32 -11.42
CA ASP A 36 -10.76 -4.81 -11.77
C ASP A 36 -11.38 -4.01 -10.63
N ILE A 37 -11.10 -4.44 -9.39
CA ILE A 37 -11.44 -3.70 -8.18
C ILE A 37 -10.21 -3.66 -7.28
N VAL A 38 -9.81 -2.46 -6.87
CA VAL A 38 -8.66 -2.25 -5.98
C VAL A 38 -9.08 -1.44 -4.78
N CYS A 39 -8.79 -1.92 -3.58
CA CYS A 39 -8.96 -1.18 -2.34
C CYS A 39 -7.60 -0.82 -1.75
N PHE A 40 -7.34 0.47 -1.59
CA PHE A 40 -6.18 0.99 -0.88
C PHE A 40 -6.58 1.42 0.53
N GLN A 41 -5.84 0.94 1.52
CA GLN A 41 -5.98 1.37 2.91
C GLN A 41 -4.84 2.30 3.31
N GLU A 42 -5.07 3.06 4.38
CA GLU A 42 -4.10 4.00 4.93
C GLU A 42 -3.58 4.98 3.88
N THR A 43 -4.48 5.55 3.08
CA THR A 43 -4.12 6.45 1.98
C THR A 43 -3.40 7.72 2.47
N LYS A 44 -3.62 8.15 3.73
CA LYS A 44 -3.02 9.32 4.38
C LYS A 44 -3.16 10.60 3.56
N ILE A 45 -4.19 10.71 2.74
CA ILE A 45 -4.46 11.87 1.89
C ILE A 45 -5.67 12.64 2.40
N GLN A 46 -5.74 13.93 2.08
CA GLN A 46 -6.94 14.74 2.29
C GLN A 46 -7.59 15.06 0.95
N ARG A 47 -8.89 15.35 0.98
CA ARG A 47 -9.65 15.74 -0.23
C ARG A 47 -8.99 16.86 -1.04
N LYS A 48 -8.50 17.91 -0.37
CA LYS A 48 -7.81 19.05 -1.00
C LYS A 48 -6.48 18.69 -1.69
N ASP A 49 -5.91 17.55 -1.31
CA ASP A 49 -4.59 17.09 -1.76
C ASP A 49 -4.74 16.08 -2.92
N LEU A 50 -5.97 15.72 -3.30
CA LEU A 50 -6.20 14.89 -4.48
C LEU A 50 -5.85 15.65 -5.75
N THR A 51 -5.30 14.91 -6.71
CA THR A 51 -4.95 15.42 -8.03
C THR A 51 -5.83 14.77 -9.11
N HIS A 52 -5.97 15.42 -10.26
CA HIS A 52 -6.82 14.91 -11.35
C HIS A 52 -6.41 13.52 -11.84
N ASP A 53 -5.11 13.20 -11.85
CA ASP A 53 -4.57 11.90 -12.26
C ASP A 53 -4.82 10.78 -11.24
N MET A 54 -5.20 11.12 -10.00
CA MET A 54 -5.62 10.14 -9.00
C MET A 54 -7.12 9.82 -9.07
N ILE A 55 -7.93 10.73 -9.62
CA ILE A 55 -9.39 10.59 -9.69
C ILE A 55 -9.83 10.18 -11.09
N ASN A 56 -9.37 10.91 -12.11
CA ASN A 56 -9.75 10.70 -13.50
C ASN A 56 -8.79 9.71 -14.17
N ILE A 57 -8.84 8.46 -13.70
CA ILE A 57 -8.13 7.35 -14.32
C ILE A 57 -9.07 6.78 -15.40
N PRO A 58 -8.71 6.85 -16.70
CA PRO A 58 -9.61 6.42 -17.76
C PRO A 58 -10.07 4.95 -17.57
N GLY A 59 -11.39 4.75 -17.56
CA GLY A 59 -12.02 3.43 -17.40
C GLY A 59 -12.16 2.95 -15.95
N TYR A 60 -11.83 3.78 -14.95
CA TYR A 60 -12.02 3.48 -13.54
C TYR A 60 -12.88 4.56 -12.86
N LEU A 61 -13.80 4.09 -12.02
CA LEU A 61 -14.50 4.90 -11.03
C LEU A 61 -13.70 4.88 -9.73
N SER A 62 -13.63 6.00 -9.03
CA SER A 62 -12.99 6.05 -7.70
C SER A 62 -13.90 6.55 -6.59
N PHE A 63 -13.69 5.98 -5.42
CA PHE A 63 -14.43 6.25 -4.19
C PHE A 63 -13.42 6.49 -3.09
N TYR A 64 -13.59 7.55 -2.31
CA TYR A 64 -12.67 7.93 -1.25
C TYR A 64 -13.41 8.28 0.02
N THR A 65 -12.79 7.92 1.15
CA THR A 65 -13.15 8.44 2.47
C THR A 65 -11.89 8.95 3.16
N PHE A 66 -12.03 10.04 3.91
CA PHE A 66 -10.91 10.75 4.51
C PHE A 66 -11.11 10.88 6.02
N SER A 67 -10.01 10.88 6.78
CA SER A 67 -10.10 11.25 8.19
C SER A 67 -10.48 12.72 8.35
N LYS A 68 -11.60 12.95 9.04
CA LYS A 68 -12.07 14.28 9.47
C LYS A 68 -11.40 14.71 10.78
N LYS A 69 -10.94 13.74 11.58
CA LYS A 69 -10.33 13.97 12.90
C LYS A 69 -8.86 14.37 12.84
N ARG A 70 -8.07 13.77 11.93
CA ARG A 70 -6.62 14.00 11.85
C ARG A 70 -6.16 14.12 10.40
N LYS A 71 -5.39 15.17 10.10
CA LYS A 71 -4.80 15.38 8.77
C LYS A 71 -3.73 14.33 8.49
N GLY A 72 -3.70 13.80 7.26
CA GLY A 72 -2.70 12.80 6.85
C GLY A 72 -2.80 11.47 7.59
N TYR A 73 -3.98 11.10 8.06
CA TYR A 73 -4.22 9.90 8.87
C TYR A 73 -5.30 9.03 8.24
N SER A 74 -5.14 7.70 8.34
CA SER A 74 -6.14 6.72 7.87
C SER A 74 -6.51 6.96 6.40
N GLY A 75 -7.78 6.79 6.04
CA GLY A 75 -8.33 6.99 4.71
C GLY A 75 -8.31 5.70 3.90
N VAL A 76 -9.40 5.46 3.18
CA VAL A 76 -9.57 4.31 2.29
C VAL A 76 -9.94 4.85 0.91
N ALA A 77 -9.47 4.18 -0.15
CA ALA A 77 -9.88 4.43 -1.52
C ALA A 77 -10.24 3.11 -2.21
N ILE A 78 -11.29 3.12 -3.03
CA ILE A 78 -11.65 1.99 -3.90
C ILE A 78 -11.70 2.46 -5.35
N TYR A 79 -11.07 1.71 -6.23
CA TYR A 79 -11.17 1.85 -7.68
C TYR A 79 -11.95 0.68 -8.26
N VAL A 80 -12.89 0.97 -9.16
CA VAL A 80 -13.71 -0.04 -9.85
C VAL A 80 -13.64 0.20 -11.35
N LYS A 81 -13.30 -0.82 -12.12
CA LYS A 81 -13.25 -0.75 -13.57
C LYS A 81 -14.66 -0.62 -14.15
N GLU A 82 -14.95 0.53 -14.77
CA GLU A 82 -16.29 0.92 -15.23
C GLU A 82 -16.87 -0.07 -16.27
N SER A 83 -16.00 -0.65 -17.09
CA SER A 83 -16.41 -1.62 -18.12
C SER A 83 -16.97 -2.93 -17.57
N LEU A 84 -16.76 -3.22 -16.28
CA LEU A 84 -17.22 -4.44 -15.64
C LEU A 84 -18.48 -4.22 -14.82
N CYS A 85 -18.47 -3.21 -13.95
CA CYS A 85 -19.64 -2.83 -13.19
C CYS A 85 -19.58 -1.39 -12.73
N ILE A 86 -20.76 -0.80 -12.57
CA ILE A 86 -20.95 0.48 -11.89
C ILE A 86 -21.67 0.17 -10.58
N PRO A 87 -21.09 0.49 -9.41
CA PRO A 87 -21.75 0.26 -8.13
C PRO A 87 -23.15 0.88 -8.12
N LEU A 88 -24.15 0.14 -7.65
CA LEU A 88 -25.52 0.64 -7.55
C LEU A 88 -25.65 1.68 -6.44
N LYS A 89 -24.88 1.50 -5.37
CA LYS A 89 -24.85 2.36 -4.18
C LYS A 89 -23.45 2.40 -3.62
N ALA A 90 -23.13 3.49 -2.92
CA ALA A 90 -21.85 3.67 -2.26
C ALA A 90 -22.02 4.49 -0.98
N GLU A 91 -21.37 4.07 0.09
CA GLU A 91 -21.43 4.73 1.40
C GLU A 91 -20.06 4.84 2.06
N GLU A 92 -19.90 5.89 2.86
CA GLU A 92 -18.77 6.04 3.77
C GLU A 92 -19.17 5.57 5.17
N GLY A 93 -18.24 4.89 5.86
CA GLY A 93 -18.42 4.50 7.25
C GLY A 93 -19.30 3.27 7.45
N ILE A 94 -19.29 2.75 8.67
CA ILE A 94 -20.01 1.53 9.07
C ILE A 94 -21.32 1.83 9.80
N THR A 95 -21.62 3.07 10.18
CA THR A 95 -22.81 3.37 11.00
C THR A 95 -24.01 3.86 10.20
N GLY A 96 -23.78 4.51 9.06
CA GLY A 96 -24.83 5.17 8.26
C GLY A 96 -25.13 6.61 8.68
N TYR A 97 -24.47 7.15 9.71
CA TYR A 97 -24.72 8.51 10.22
C TYR A 97 -23.94 9.62 9.51
N LEU A 98 -23.02 9.25 8.61
CA LEU A 98 -22.38 10.24 7.74
C LEU A 98 -23.39 10.80 6.74
N ILE A 99 -23.25 12.09 6.44
CA ILE A 99 -24.14 12.80 5.51
C ILE A 99 -23.88 12.38 4.07
N HIS A 100 -24.93 11.95 3.37
CA HIS A 100 -24.90 11.74 1.93
C HIS A 100 -24.80 13.09 1.22
N SER A 101 -23.74 13.29 0.43
CA SER A 101 -23.41 14.59 -0.16
C SER A 101 -24.42 15.11 -1.19
N GLY A 102 -25.24 14.25 -1.79
CA GLY A 102 -26.28 14.65 -2.74
C GLY A 102 -27.64 14.97 -2.10
N GLU A 103 -27.95 14.33 -0.96
CA GLU A 103 -29.27 14.47 -0.31
C GLU A 103 -29.21 15.42 0.89
N GLY A 104 -28.03 15.62 1.49
CA GLY A 104 -27.86 16.48 2.67
C GLY A 104 -28.32 15.86 3.99
N ILE A 105 -28.69 14.57 3.99
CA ILE A 105 -29.15 13.81 5.16
C ILE A 105 -28.25 12.58 5.42
N PRO A 106 -28.24 11.99 6.62
CA PRO A 106 -27.53 10.74 6.90
C PRO A 106 -27.91 9.57 5.97
N TYR A 107 -26.97 8.68 5.66
CA TYR A 107 -27.25 7.46 4.87
C TYR A 107 -28.35 6.58 5.48
N ILE A 108 -28.48 6.55 6.81
CA ILE A 108 -29.52 5.79 7.51
C ILE A 108 -30.93 6.34 7.27
N GLU A 109 -31.05 7.64 6.97
CA GLU A 109 -32.32 8.32 6.65
C GLU A 109 -32.59 8.37 5.14
N CYS A 110 -31.59 8.07 4.31
CA CYS A 110 -31.74 8.08 2.86
C CYS A 110 -32.72 6.98 2.39
N PRO A 111 -33.50 7.25 1.31
CA PRO A 111 -34.36 6.24 0.69
C PRO A 111 -33.59 4.95 0.33
N LYS A 112 -34.29 3.80 0.34
CA LYS A 112 -33.70 2.49 0.01
C LYS A 112 -33.10 2.39 -1.40
N SER A 113 -33.40 3.33 -2.29
CA SER A 113 -32.74 3.44 -3.59
C SER A 113 -31.30 3.94 -3.50
N ILE A 114 -30.96 4.67 -2.43
CA ILE A 114 -29.64 5.26 -2.17
C ILE A 114 -28.90 4.46 -1.08
N SER A 115 -29.59 4.11 0.01
CA SER A 115 -28.98 3.44 1.16
C SER A 115 -28.77 1.94 0.96
N ILE A 116 -27.61 1.44 1.38
CA ILE A 116 -27.22 0.02 1.38
C ILE A 116 -27.93 -0.71 2.53
N GLY A 117 -28.04 -0.07 3.70
CA GLY A 117 -28.74 -0.61 4.87
C GLY A 117 -27.86 -1.47 5.79
N GLY A 118 -28.54 -2.27 6.62
CA GLY A 118 -27.91 -3.11 7.64
C GLY A 118 -27.39 -2.37 8.86
N TYR A 119 -27.84 -1.14 9.11
CA TYR A 119 -27.33 -0.30 10.20
C TYR A 119 -27.61 -0.86 11.59
N THR A 120 -26.89 -0.33 12.58
CA THR A 120 -27.10 -0.61 14.00
C THR A 120 -27.50 0.69 14.68
N GLU A 121 -28.58 0.68 15.45
CA GLU A 121 -29.05 1.86 16.17
C GLU A 121 -28.05 2.26 17.26
N MET A 122 -27.73 3.56 17.31
CA MET A 122 -26.84 4.15 18.31
C MET A 122 -27.05 5.67 18.35
N SER A 123 -26.42 6.35 19.31
CA SER A 123 -26.48 7.82 19.35
C SER A 123 -25.61 8.44 18.25
N ASP A 124 -26.07 9.54 17.67
CA ASP A 124 -25.38 10.27 16.60
C ASP A 124 -23.93 10.59 16.96
N LYS A 125 -23.69 11.02 18.19
CA LYS A 125 -22.35 11.36 18.67
C LYS A 125 -21.41 10.16 18.59
N HIS A 126 -21.83 9.00 19.10
CA HIS A 126 -21.00 7.79 19.06
C HIS A 126 -20.83 7.28 17.63
N ALA A 127 -21.87 7.33 16.80
CA ALA A 127 -21.78 6.93 15.40
C ALA A 127 -20.75 7.77 14.63
N LEU A 128 -20.82 9.08 14.79
CA LEU A 128 -19.89 10.02 14.16
C LEU A 128 -18.46 9.81 14.66
N GLU A 129 -18.25 9.56 15.96
CA GLU A 129 -16.93 9.26 16.49
C GLU A 129 -16.28 8.04 15.83
N LEU A 130 -17.06 6.97 15.55
CA LEU A 130 -16.58 5.76 14.88
C LEU A 130 -16.21 6.00 13.40
N ASP A 131 -17.02 6.77 12.67
CA ASP A 131 -16.89 6.92 11.21
C ASP A 131 -16.02 8.10 10.76
N GLN A 132 -15.77 9.10 11.61
CA GLN A 132 -14.96 10.28 11.27
C GLN A 132 -13.49 9.98 10.96
N GLU A 133 -13.00 8.77 11.22
CA GLU A 133 -11.61 8.38 10.91
C GLU A 133 -11.42 7.92 9.46
N GLY A 134 -12.48 7.82 8.64
CA GLY A 134 -12.36 7.45 7.23
C GLY A 134 -11.78 6.04 7.04
N ARG A 135 -12.38 5.06 7.72
CA ARG A 135 -11.88 3.68 7.82
C ARG A 135 -12.60 2.67 6.95
N CYS A 136 -13.71 3.05 6.33
CA CYS A 136 -14.55 2.13 5.58
C CYS A 136 -15.21 2.83 4.39
N ILE A 137 -15.15 2.18 3.23
CA ILE A 137 -16.02 2.46 2.09
C ILE A 137 -16.80 1.18 1.79
N ILE A 138 -18.10 1.34 1.51
CA ILE A 138 -18.99 0.23 1.20
C ILE A 138 -19.59 0.46 -0.17
N LEU A 139 -19.49 -0.52 -1.08
CA LEU A 139 -20.08 -0.48 -2.42
C LEU A 139 -21.10 -1.62 -2.59
N ASP A 140 -22.29 -1.32 -3.10
CA ASP A 140 -23.27 -2.34 -3.51
C ASP A 140 -23.04 -2.67 -5.00
N LEU A 141 -22.47 -3.85 -5.28
CA LEU A 141 -22.20 -4.36 -6.63
C LEU A 141 -23.25 -5.38 -7.08
N ASN A 142 -24.47 -5.29 -6.54
CA ASN A 142 -25.58 -6.22 -6.76
C ASN A 142 -25.30 -7.65 -6.27
N LEU A 143 -24.41 -8.40 -6.91
CA LEU A 143 -23.99 -9.77 -6.55
C LEU A 143 -23.51 -9.84 -5.09
N PHE A 144 -22.75 -8.84 -4.65
CA PHE A 144 -22.27 -8.71 -3.27
C PHE A 144 -22.11 -7.26 -2.86
N VAL A 145 -22.11 -7.03 -1.54
CA VAL A 145 -21.74 -5.76 -0.92
C VAL A 145 -20.26 -5.84 -0.53
N LEU A 146 -19.47 -4.92 -1.08
CA LEU A 146 -18.04 -4.83 -0.86
C LEU A 146 -17.71 -3.85 0.25
N PHE A 147 -16.99 -4.30 1.27
CA PHE A 147 -16.44 -3.48 2.34
C PHE A 147 -14.93 -3.36 2.14
N GLY A 148 -14.46 -2.16 1.82
CA GLY A 148 -13.04 -1.80 1.89
C GLY A 148 -12.72 -1.25 3.28
N VAL A 149 -11.95 -1.98 4.09
CA VAL A 149 -11.79 -1.67 5.53
C VAL A 149 -10.34 -1.39 5.92
N TYR A 150 -10.16 -0.46 6.86
CA TYR A 150 -8.92 -0.24 7.59
C TYR A 150 -9.20 -0.22 9.11
N CYS A 151 -9.12 -1.39 9.72
CA CYS A 151 -9.47 -1.58 11.13
C CYS A 151 -8.55 -0.78 12.06
N PRO A 152 -9.07 -0.20 13.16
CA PRO A 152 -8.23 0.56 14.11
C PRO A 152 -7.17 -0.31 14.76
N LEU A 153 -5.93 0.19 14.92
CA LEU A 153 -4.87 -0.49 15.67
C LEU A 153 -5.00 -0.25 17.18
N ASN A 154 -4.59 -1.24 17.99
CA ASN A 154 -4.43 -1.09 19.44
C ASN A 154 -3.29 -0.11 19.75
N SER A 155 -3.46 0.72 20.77
CA SER A 155 -2.38 1.62 21.20
C SER A 155 -2.43 1.96 22.69
N ASN A 156 -3.60 2.35 23.18
CA ASN A 156 -3.84 2.68 24.59
C ASN A 156 -5.25 2.22 24.98
N SER A 157 -5.57 2.27 26.27
CA SER A 157 -6.85 1.79 26.81
C SER A 157 -8.08 2.41 26.11
N GLU A 158 -8.07 3.71 25.83
CA GLU A 158 -9.15 4.39 25.11
C GLU A 158 -9.27 3.93 23.65
N ARG A 159 -8.16 3.78 22.94
CA ARG A 159 -8.15 3.27 21.56
C ARG A 159 -8.55 1.81 21.47
N ASN A 160 -8.28 1.01 22.50
CA ASN A 160 -8.74 -0.37 22.56
C ASN A 160 -10.27 -0.42 22.68
N LYS A 161 -10.89 0.44 23.51
CA LYS A 161 -12.36 0.59 23.59
C LYS A 161 -12.95 1.03 22.25
N PHE A 162 -12.36 2.04 21.62
CA PHE A 162 -12.77 2.51 20.29
C PHE A 162 -12.72 1.37 19.26
N ARG A 163 -11.62 0.62 19.22
CA ARG A 163 -11.44 -0.51 18.30
C ARG A 163 -12.49 -1.59 18.53
N GLN A 164 -12.74 -1.95 19.79
CA GLN A 164 -13.74 -2.95 20.13
C GLN A 164 -15.13 -2.53 19.62
N LEU A 165 -15.57 -1.31 19.96
CA LEU A 165 -16.87 -0.80 19.51
C LEU A 165 -16.97 -0.72 17.97
N TRP A 166 -15.88 -0.34 17.31
CA TRP A 166 -15.82 -0.30 15.84
C TRP A 166 -15.99 -1.70 15.23
N ILE A 167 -15.32 -2.72 15.78
CA ILE A 167 -15.44 -4.12 15.33
C ILE A 167 -16.85 -4.67 15.60
N GLU A 168 -17.42 -4.42 16.78
CA GLU A 168 -18.78 -4.84 17.13
C GLU A 168 -19.84 -4.20 16.21
N THR A 169 -19.64 -2.94 15.84
CA THR A 169 -20.50 -2.23 14.89
C THR A 169 -20.38 -2.81 13.48
N LEU A 170 -19.15 -3.11 13.03
CA LEU A 170 -18.92 -3.78 11.75
C LEU A 170 -19.60 -5.15 11.73
N ASP A 171 -19.40 -5.98 12.77
CA ASP A 171 -20.00 -7.31 12.91
C ASP A 171 -21.53 -7.26 12.84
N SER A 172 -22.13 -6.34 13.60
CA SER A 172 -23.57 -6.12 13.62
C SER A 172 -24.08 -5.75 12.22
N ARG A 173 -23.37 -4.86 11.53
CA ARG A 173 -23.74 -4.43 10.18
C ARG A 173 -23.68 -5.55 9.16
N ILE A 174 -22.59 -6.32 9.13
CA ILE A 174 -22.45 -7.44 8.18
C ILE A 174 -23.46 -8.56 8.47
N ARG A 175 -23.75 -8.84 9.75
CA ARG A 175 -24.78 -9.83 10.12
C ARG A 175 -26.19 -9.36 9.75
N ASN A 176 -26.50 -8.07 9.87
CA ASN A 176 -27.78 -7.51 9.45
C ASN A 176 -27.94 -7.57 7.92
N LEU A 177 -26.90 -7.23 7.15
CA LEU A 177 -26.91 -7.40 5.70
C LEU A 177 -27.08 -8.89 5.29
N ARG A 178 -26.46 -9.80 6.04
CA ARG A 178 -26.66 -11.24 5.83
C ARG A 178 -28.10 -11.67 6.09
N LYS A 179 -28.76 -11.17 7.15
CA LYS A 179 -30.19 -11.42 7.40
C LYS A 179 -31.07 -10.91 6.25
N MET A 180 -30.63 -9.83 5.59
CA MET A 180 -31.24 -9.31 4.36
C MET A 180 -30.87 -10.11 3.10
N LYS A 181 -30.22 -11.28 3.24
CA LYS A 181 -29.78 -12.17 2.16
C LYS A 181 -28.78 -11.53 1.19
N ARG A 182 -28.00 -10.55 1.65
CA ARG A 182 -26.92 -9.96 0.85
C ARG A 182 -25.64 -10.77 1.04
N ASN A 183 -24.98 -11.10 -0.07
CA ASN A 183 -23.61 -11.61 -0.02
C ASN A 183 -22.64 -10.47 0.30
N ILE A 184 -21.57 -10.79 1.01
CA ILE A 184 -20.65 -9.80 1.55
C ILE A 184 -19.22 -10.20 1.18
N VAL A 185 -18.44 -9.21 0.75
CA VAL A 185 -16.99 -9.31 0.60
C VAL A 185 -16.38 -8.24 1.49
N ILE A 186 -15.45 -8.60 2.38
CA ILE A 186 -14.65 -7.67 3.17
C ILE A 186 -13.22 -7.81 2.69
N MET A 187 -12.58 -6.71 2.31
CA MET A 187 -11.18 -6.68 1.93
C MET A 187 -10.47 -5.51 2.59
N GLY A 188 -9.27 -5.76 3.10
CA GLY A 188 -8.51 -4.71 3.77
C GLY A 188 -7.56 -5.21 4.84
N ASP A 189 -6.97 -4.23 5.52
CA ASP A 189 -6.16 -4.44 6.71
C ASP A 189 -7.08 -4.55 7.93
N ILE A 190 -7.24 -5.78 8.42
CA ILE A 190 -8.07 -6.09 9.58
C ILE A 190 -7.30 -5.86 10.89
N ASN A 191 -5.96 -5.70 10.83
CA ASN A 191 -5.09 -5.52 11.98
C ASN A 191 -5.23 -6.62 13.06
N ILE A 192 -5.61 -7.84 12.65
CA ILE A 192 -5.77 -9.01 13.54
C ILE A 192 -5.00 -10.18 12.94
N ILE A 193 -4.20 -10.84 13.77
CA ILE A 193 -3.55 -12.11 13.43
C ILE A 193 -4.52 -13.22 13.84
N ARG A 194 -4.93 -14.07 12.89
CA ARG A 194 -5.90 -15.14 13.15
C ARG A 194 -5.26 -16.34 13.85
N ASP A 195 -4.22 -16.91 13.25
CA ASP A 195 -3.60 -18.15 13.70
C ASP A 195 -2.09 -18.00 13.92
N ASP A 196 -1.48 -18.90 14.68
CA ASP A 196 -0.06 -18.83 15.02
C ASP A 196 0.83 -18.90 13.75
N VAL A 197 0.37 -19.62 12.71
CA VAL A 197 1.02 -19.70 11.40
C VAL A 197 1.01 -18.36 10.64
N ASP A 198 0.18 -17.41 11.05
CA ASP A 198 0.07 -16.06 10.49
C ASP A 198 1.02 -15.05 11.15
N SER A 199 1.94 -15.50 12.02
CA SER A 199 2.91 -14.62 12.70
C SER A 199 4.29 -15.27 12.82
N SER A 200 5.34 -14.48 12.63
CA SER A 200 6.71 -14.86 13.02
C SER A 200 6.97 -14.67 14.52
N TYR A 201 6.23 -13.76 15.14
CA TYR A 201 6.28 -13.53 16.58
C TYR A 201 5.55 -14.67 17.27
N LYS A 202 6.12 -15.22 18.35
CA LYS A 202 5.32 -16.07 19.22
C LYS A 202 4.19 -15.23 19.75
N ILE A 203 2.98 -15.73 19.60
CA ILE A 203 1.78 -15.03 20.01
C ILE A 203 1.83 -14.66 21.50
N ASP A 204 2.44 -15.50 22.32
CA ASP A 204 2.63 -15.28 23.76
C ASP A 204 3.70 -14.21 24.06
N GLU A 205 4.64 -13.96 23.14
CA GLU A 205 5.70 -12.93 23.27
C GLU A 205 5.26 -11.55 22.73
N LEU A 206 4.08 -11.44 22.11
CA LEU A 206 3.52 -10.17 21.62
C LEU A 206 3.01 -9.25 22.76
N GLN A 207 3.12 -9.68 24.03
CA GLN A 207 2.65 -8.93 25.20
C GLN A 207 3.61 -9.05 26.40
N GLU A 208 4.43 -8.03 26.64
CA GLU A 208 4.64 -7.63 28.04
C GLU A 208 3.34 -6.96 28.51
N GLY A 209 2.49 -7.69 29.23
CA GLY A 209 1.46 -7.11 30.11
C GLY A 209 -0.02 -7.21 29.72
N MET A 210 -0.43 -8.19 28.90
CA MET A 210 -1.85 -8.51 28.75
C MET A 210 -2.05 -10.02 28.82
N GLU A 211 -3.05 -10.43 29.59
CA GLU A 211 -3.47 -11.83 29.70
C GLU A 211 -3.86 -12.35 28.30
N ASP A 212 -3.20 -13.45 27.91
CA ASP A 212 -3.46 -14.32 26.77
C ASP A 212 -3.98 -13.65 25.48
N PHE A 213 -3.08 -13.25 24.58
CA PHE A 213 -3.43 -12.81 23.20
C PHE A 213 -4.33 -13.81 22.44
N LYS A 214 -4.27 -15.10 22.78
CA LYS A 214 -5.21 -16.13 22.30
C LYS A 214 -6.68 -15.78 22.59
N ASP A 215 -6.93 -15.09 23.69
CA ASP A 215 -8.24 -14.70 24.20
C ASP A 215 -8.56 -13.20 24.00
N SER A 216 -7.77 -12.48 23.19
CA SER A 216 -8.12 -11.10 22.83
C SER A 216 -9.48 -11.06 22.13
N CYS A 217 -10.37 -10.17 22.58
CA CYS A 217 -11.75 -10.09 22.06
C CYS A 217 -11.82 -9.87 20.54
N GLN A 218 -10.78 -9.28 19.95
CA GLN A 218 -10.70 -9.06 18.50
C GLN A 218 -10.33 -10.34 17.74
N ARG A 219 -9.38 -11.15 18.23
CA ARG A 219 -9.08 -12.46 17.62
C ARG A 219 -10.28 -13.40 17.75
N ALA A 220 -10.93 -13.39 18.92
CA ALA A 220 -12.16 -14.13 19.16
C ALA A 220 -13.28 -13.73 18.16
N TRP A 221 -13.44 -12.44 17.88
CA TRP A 221 -14.36 -11.96 16.85
C TRP A 221 -14.04 -12.53 15.47
N LEU A 222 -12.79 -12.43 15.01
CA LEU A 222 -12.42 -12.93 13.67
C LEU A 222 -12.65 -14.44 13.56
N ASN A 223 -12.30 -15.20 14.60
CA ASN A 223 -12.56 -16.63 14.65
C ASN A 223 -14.06 -16.96 14.65
N LYS A 224 -14.88 -16.17 15.35
CA LYS A 224 -16.35 -16.33 15.36
C LYS A 224 -17.00 -15.98 14.01
N LEU A 225 -16.41 -15.06 13.25
CA LEU A 225 -16.89 -14.64 11.93
C LEU A 225 -16.62 -15.69 10.84
N LEU A 226 -15.50 -16.40 10.95
CA LEU A 226 -15.00 -17.32 9.94
C LEU A 226 -15.45 -18.76 10.15
N LEU A 227 -15.60 -19.51 9.06
CA LEU A 227 -15.73 -20.96 9.11
C LEU A 227 -14.41 -21.61 9.60
N PRO A 228 -14.48 -22.74 10.33
CA PRO A 228 -15.65 -23.59 10.59
C PRO A 228 -16.44 -23.24 11.88
N HIS A 229 -16.25 -22.06 12.48
CA HIS A 229 -16.98 -21.72 13.70
C HIS A 229 -18.51 -21.81 13.50
N PRO A 230 -19.32 -22.30 14.47
CA PRO A 230 -20.76 -22.51 14.30
C PRO A 230 -21.54 -21.24 13.91
N GLU A 231 -21.14 -20.10 14.45
CA GLU A 231 -21.71 -18.77 14.11
C GLU A 231 -21.03 -18.13 12.88
N GLY A 232 -20.00 -18.78 12.36
CA GLY A 232 -19.19 -18.33 11.24
C GLY A 232 -19.92 -18.49 9.91
N PHE A 233 -19.64 -17.57 9.01
CA PHE A 233 -20.26 -17.58 7.68
C PHE A 233 -19.41 -17.01 6.57
N MET A 234 -18.27 -16.45 6.96
CA MET A 234 -17.30 -15.95 6.02
C MET A 234 -16.15 -16.96 5.88
N ILE A 235 -15.45 -16.87 4.76
CA ILE A 235 -14.28 -17.66 4.43
C ILE A 235 -13.12 -16.71 4.22
N ASP A 236 -12.00 -16.99 4.86
CA ASP A 236 -10.70 -16.39 4.55
C ASP A 236 -10.17 -17.02 3.27
N LEU A 237 -10.22 -16.27 2.15
CA LEU A 237 -9.88 -16.83 0.84
C LEU A 237 -8.42 -17.27 0.73
N CYS A 238 -7.47 -16.50 1.26
CA CYS A 238 -6.07 -16.87 1.18
C CYS A 238 -5.82 -18.20 1.89
N ARG A 239 -6.41 -18.40 3.08
CA ARG A 239 -6.31 -19.68 3.80
C ARG A 239 -7.16 -20.80 3.19
N HIS A 240 -8.24 -20.47 2.47
CA HIS A 240 -8.99 -21.48 1.73
C HIS A 240 -8.13 -22.11 0.62
N PHE A 241 -7.39 -21.31 -0.15
CA PHE A 241 -6.52 -21.81 -1.23
C PHE A 241 -5.14 -22.26 -0.74
N HIS A 242 -4.69 -21.77 0.43
CA HIS A 242 -3.38 -22.09 1.01
C HIS A 242 -3.50 -22.42 2.51
N PRO A 243 -4.19 -23.53 2.87
CA PRO A 243 -4.48 -23.86 4.27
C PRO A 243 -3.20 -23.98 5.12
N ASP A 244 -2.22 -24.73 4.63
CA ASP A 244 -1.02 -25.09 5.41
C ASP A 244 0.23 -24.24 5.08
N ARG A 245 0.10 -23.23 4.22
CA ARG A 245 1.25 -22.41 3.80
C ARG A 245 1.78 -21.59 4.98
N LYS A 246 3.03 -21.86 5.36
CA LYS A 246 3.75 -21.08 6.36
C LYS A 246 4.33 -19.80 5.75
N GLU A 247 4.64 -18.85 6.61
CA GLU A 247 5.34 -17.61 6.24
C GLU A 247 4.62 -16.75 5.16
N MET A 248 3.30 -16.86 5.10
CA MET A 248 2.42 -16.10 4.21
C MET A 248 2.07 -14.74 4.84
N PHE A 249 3.10 -13.94 5.13
CA PHE A 249 2.95 -12.65 5.80
C PHE A 249 2.61 -11.54 4.82
N THR A 250 1.90 -10.52 5.30
CA THR A 250 1.49 -9.36 4.50
C THR A 250 2.02 -8.04 5.03
N CYS A 251 2.49 -7.99 6.29
CA CYS A 251 3.04 -6.81 6.93
C CYS A 251 4.39 -7.12 7.60
N TRP A 252 5.36 -6.22 7.44
CA TRP A 252 6.71 -6.35 8.01
C TRP A 252 7.18 -5.05 8.65
N ASN A 253 7.77 -5.16 9.84
CA ASN A 253 8.30 -4.00 10.55
C ASN A 253 9.52 -3.39 9.83
N THR A 254 9.37 -2.15 9.37
CA THR A 254 10.40 -1.42 8.62
C THR A 254 11.60 -1.01 9.48
N LYS A 255 11.42 -0.76 10.78
CA LYS A 255 12.50 -0.30 11.68
C LYS A 255 13.61 -1.34 11.84
N ILE A 256 13.26 -2.63 11.75
CA ILE A 256 14.20 -3.74 11.88
C ILE A 256 14.48 -4.42 10.53
N ASN A 257 14.05 -3.80 9.41
CA ASN A 257 14.19 -4.34 8.06
C ASN A 257 13.65 -5.79 7.91
N ALA A 258 12.53 -6.07 8.61
CA ALA A 258 12.04 -7.43 8.83
C ALA A 258 11.66 -8.18 7.54
N ARG A 259 11.28 -7.43 6.50
CA ARG A 259 10.82 -7.96 5.20
C ARG A 259 11.87 -8.81 4.49
N THR A 260 13.15 -8.46 4.63
CA THR A 260 14.25 -9.20 3.98
C THR A 260 14.43 -10.62 4.51
N CYS A 261 14.11 -10.84 5.79
CA CYS A 261 14.15 -12.16 6.44
C CYS A 261 12.77 -12.81 6.51
N ASN A 262 11.77 -12.26 5.80
CA ASN A 262 10.37 -12.64 5.90
C ASN A 262 9.83 -12.72 7.34
N PHE A 263 10.30 -11.84 8.23
CA PHE A 263 9.87 -11.81 9.63
C PHE A 263 8.69 -10.85 9.77
N GLY A 264 7.46 -11.37 9.77
CA GLY A 264 6.26 -10.55 9.64
C GLY A 264 4.99 -11.20 10.19
N THR A 265 3.86 -10.58 9.86
CA THR A 265 2.51 -11.03 10.24
C THR A 265 1.55 -10.94 9.07
N ARG A 266 0.51 -11.76 9.07
CA ARG A 266 -0.61 -11.67 8.13
C ARG A 266 -1.79 -11.00 8.81
N ILE A 267 -2.10 -9.79 8.34
CA ILE A 267 -3.17 -8.95 8.89
C ILE A 267 -4.09 -8.36 7.81
N ASP A 268 -3.77 -8.61 6.55
CA ASP A 268 -4.58 -8.23 5.39
C ASP A 268 -5.39 -9.44 4.91
N TYR A 269 -6.68 -9.26 4.68
CA TYR A 269 -7.60 -10.35 4.34
C TYR A 269 -8.55 -9.99 3.18
N ILE A 270 -8.95 -11.01 2.42
CA ILE A 270 -10.16 -10.99 1.59
C ILE A 270 -11.10 -12.06 2.16
N LEU A 271 -12.15 -11.62 2.84
CA LEU A 271 -13.16 -12.46 3.45
C LEU A 271 -14.42 -12.43 2.60
N ILE A 272 -15.01 -13.59 2.33
CA ILE A 272 -16.23 -13.70 1.53
C ILE A 272 -17.33 -14.46 2.26
N SER A 273 -18.59 -14.13 2.03
CA SER A 273 -19.70 -15.02 2.39
C SER A 273 -19.52 -16.39 1.72
N LYS A 274 -19.79 -17.48 2.45
CA LYS A 274 -19.60 -18.86 1.94
C LYS A 274 -20.36 -19.13 0.63
N GLU A 275 -21.48 -18.45 0.41
CA GLU A 275 -22.32 -18.56 -0.79
C GLU A 275 -21.60 -18.09 -2.06
N LEU A 276 -20.59 -17.21 -1.93
CA LEU A 276 -19.80 -16.71 -3.05
C LEU A 276 -18.66 -17.65 -3.46
N LEU A 277 -18.30 -18.63 -2.63
CA LEU A 277 -17.13 -19.48 -2.85
C LEU A 277 -17.05 -20.09 -4.27
N PRO A 278 -18.14 -20.57 -4.89
CA PRO A 278 -18.07 -21.16 -6.23
C PRO A 278 -17.53 -20.23 -7.33
N TRP A 279 -17.70 -18.92 -7.15
CA TRP A 279 -17.22 -17.89 -8.09
C TRP A 279 -15.71 -17.67 -8.01
N PHE A 280 -15.08 -17.94 -6.87
CA PHE A 280 -13.65 -17.72 -6.69
C PHE A 280 -12.84 -18.92 -7.18
N GLU A 281 -11.74 -18.66 -7.90
CA GLU A 281 -10.85 -19.71 -8.42
C GLU A 281 -9.47 -19.71 -7.78
N PHE A 282 -9.00 -18.56 -7.29
CA PHE A 282 -7.69 -18.43 -6.65
C PHE A 282 -7.63 -17.20 -5.74
N ALA A 283 -6.75 -17.22 -4.74
CA ALA A 283 -6.39 -16.04 -3.94
C ALA A 283 -5.01 -16.22 -3.31
N ASP A 284 -4.19 -15.18 -3.30
CA ASP A 284 -2.83 -15.23 -2.76
C ASP A 284 -2.33 -13.82 -2.36
N ILE A 285 -1.12 -13.77 -1.79
CA ILE A 285 -0.37 -12.56 -1.45
C ILE A 285 0.65 -12.22 -2.55
N GLN A 286 1.01 -10.95 -2.67
CA GLN A 286 2.04 -10.47 -3.59
C GLN A 286 3.26 -9.93 -2.82
N ALA A 287 3.89 -10.77 -2.01
CA ALA A 287 4.99 -10.41 -1.10
C ALA A 287 6.19 -9.69 -1.78
N ASN A 288 6.38 -9.89 -3.08
CA ASN A 288 7.45 -9.24 -3.86
C ASN A 288 7.15 -7.79 -4.26
N VAL A 289 5.89 -7.34 -4.14
CA VAL A 289 5.50 -5.96 -4.48
C VAL A 289 5.90 -5.02 -3.35
N MET A 290 6.94 -4.23 -3.61
CA MET A 290 7.41 -3.17 -2.71
C MET A 290 6.56 -1.91 -2.85
N GLY A 291 6.68 -0.95 -1.93
CA GLY A 291 5.85 0.25 -1.93
C GLY A 291 5.42 0.68 -0.54
N SER A 292 5.20 -0.30 0.31
CA SER A 292 4.63 -0.19 1.65
C SER A 292 5.32 -1.19 2.57
N ASP A 293 5.14 -1.02 3.88
CA ASP A 293 5.41 -2.05 4.88
C ASP A 293 4.45 -3.24 4.76
N HIS A 294 3.38 -3.09 3.98
CA HIS A 294 2.52 -4.19 3.56
C HIS A 294 2.76 -4.61 2.09
N CYS A 295 2.37 -5.83 1.75
CA CYS A 295 2.19 -6.27 0.36
C CYS A 295 0.72 -6.34 -0.03
N PRO A 296 0.37 -6.23 -1.32
CA PRO A 296 -0.97 -6.49 -1.79
C PRO A 296 -1.38 -7.95 -1.58
N ILE A 297 -2.69 -8.16 -1.41
CA ILE A 297 -3.33 -9.46 -1.51
C ILE A 297 -4.38 -9.41 -2.62
N PHE A 298 -4.67 -10.54 -3.25
CA PHE A 298 -5.62 -10.59 -4.34
C PHE A 298 -6.47 -11.84 -4.35
N ALA A 299 -7.61 -11.75 -5.03
CA ALA A 299 -8.49 -12.87 -5.32
C ALA A 299 -8.95 -12.81 -6.77
N GLU A 300 -9.01 -13.98 -7.42
CA GLU A 300 -9.44 -14.18 -8.79
C GLU A 300 -10.83 -14.83 -8.79
N ILE A 301 -11.71 -14.23 -9.59
CA ILE A 301 -13.10 -14.58 -9.71
C ILE A 301 -13.37 -15.00 -11.15
N LYS A 302 -13.98 -16.17 -11.31
CA LYS A 302 -14.37 -16.74 -12.58
C LYS A 302 -15.30 -15.79 -13.33
N SER A 303 -15.09 -15.68 -14.63
CA SER A 303 -16.03 -14.98 -15.51
C SER A 303 -17.37 -15.71 -15.64
N GLN A 304 -17.34 -17.04 -15.51
CA GLN A 304 -18.47 -17.91 -15.74
C GLN A 304 -18.49 -19.09 -14.76
N ILE A 305 -19.68 -19.51 -14.35
CA ILE A 305 -19.88 -20.76 -13.58
C ILE A 305 -21.01 -21.59 -14.20
N TYR A 306 -20.86 -22.91 -14.19
CA TYR A 306 -21.94 -23.79 -14.64
C TYR A 306 -22.93 -24.07 -13.49
N ASN A 307 -24.18 -23.65 -13.68
CA ASN A 307 -25.22 -23.77 -12.67
C ASN A 307 -26.04 -25.06 -12.85
N TRP A 308 -25.44 -26.18 -12.43
CA TRP A 308 -26.06 -27.50 -12.52
C TRP A 308 -27.25 -27.71 -11.57
N LYS A 309 -27.35 -26.95 -10.47
CA LYS A 309 -28.46 -27.05 -9.49
C LYS A 309 -29.67 -26.19 -9.85
N GLY A 310 -29.49 -25.21 -10.74
CA GLY A 310 -30.50 -24.22 -11.11
C GLY A 310 -30.90 -24.33 -12.57
N SER A 311 -30.49 -23.34 -13.37
CA SER A 311 -30.91 -23.16 -14.77
C SER A 311 -30.40 -24.23 -15.74
N GLY A 312 -29.38 -25.00 -15.36
CA GLY A 312 -28.66 -25.91 -16.26
C GLY A 312 -27.80 -25.18 -17.29
N LYS A 313 -27.56 -23.88 -17.10
CA LYS A 313 -26.80 -22.99 -18.00
C LYS A 313 -25.51 -22.50 -17.35
N THR A 314 -24.66 -21.91 -18.19
CA THR A 314 -23.47 -21.17 -17.76
C THR A 314 -23.88 -19.75 -17.38
N ASP A 315 -23.72 -19.40 -16.12
CA ASP A 315 -24.01 -18.09 -15.56
C ASP A 315 -22.77 -17.20 -15.75
N ASN A 316 -22.93 -16.00 -16.33
CA ASN A 316 -21.84 -15.02 -16.48
C ASN A 316 -21.86 -14.01 -15.33
N ILE A 317 -20.71 -13.74 -14.72
CA ILE A 317 -20.62 -12.85 -13.56
C ILE A 317 -21.15 -11.44 -13.82
N LEU A 318 -21.00 -10.93 -15.05
CA LEU A 318 -21.44 -9.57 -15.41
C LEU A 318 -22.94 -9.40 -15.27
N ASP A 319 -23.71 -10.46 -15.48
CA ASP A 319 -25.16 -10.48 -15.37
C ASP A 319 -25.61 -10.30 -13.90
N PHE A 320 -24.76 -10.71 -12.94
CA PHE A 320 -25.05 -10.61 -11.51
C PHE A 320 -24.44 -9.37 -10.85
N LEU A 321 -23.29 -8.87 -11.35
CA LEU A 321 -22.65 -7.65 -10.84
C LEU A 321 -23.42 -6.37 -11.16
N ASN A 322 -24.27 -6.43 -12.17
CA ASN A 322 -25.02 -5.28 -12.66
C ASN A 322 -26.51 -5.50 -12.43
N LYS A 323 -27.28 -4.42 -12.57
CA LYS A 323 -28.74 -4.51 -12.53
C LYS A 323 -29.24 -5.54 -13.54
N GLU A 324 -30.23 -6.32 -13.14
CA GLU A 324 -30.86 -7.32 -14.01
C GLU A 324 -31.26 -6.72 -15.37
N GLY A 325 -30.88 -7.39 -16.46
CA GLY A 325 -31.07 -6.92 -17.83
C GLY A 325 -30.04 -5.87 -18.32
N ALA A 326 -29.03 -5.52 -17.52
CA ALA A 326 -27.88 -4.76 -18.01
C ALA A 326 -27.01 -5.59 -18.96
N PHE A 327 -26.72 -6.81 -18.54
CA PHE A 327 -26.02 -7.81 -19.32
C PHE A 327 -26.89 -9.05 -19.50
N VAL A 328 -26.68 -9.73 -20.64
CA VAL A 328 -27.25 -11.04 -20.93
C VAL A 328 -26.12 -11.91 -21.48
N ASP A 329 -25.81 -12.99 -20.77
CA ASP A 329 -24.70 -13.90 -21.07
C ASP A 329 -23.34 -13.16 -21.15
N GLY A 330 -23.19 -12.06 -20.41
CA GLY A 330 -22.01 -11.20 -20.42
C GLY A 330 -21.93 -10.18 -21.55
N ILE A 331 -22.97 -10.04 -22.37
CA ILE A 331 -23.07 -9.01 -23.39
C ILE A 331 -23.85 -7.83 -22.84
N LEU A 332 -23.30 -6.62 -22.93
CA LEU A 332 -23.99 -5.40 -22.53
C LEU A 332 -25.17 -5.14 -23.49
N VAL A 333 -26.40 -5.22 -22.99
CA VAL A 333 -27.62 -5.04 -23.78
C VAL A 333 -28.39 -3.76 -23.44
N SER A 334 -28.09 -3.14 -22.30
CA SER A 334 -28.68 -1.85 -21.93
C SER A 334 -27.67 -0.88 -21.32
N LYS A 335 -28.07 0.38 -21.18
CA LYS A 335 -27.19 1.42 -20.68
C LYS A 335 -26.92 1.21 -19.19
N LEU A 336 -25.64 1.26 -18.81
CA LEU A 336 -25.23 1.21 -17.40
C LEU A 336 -25.80 2.39 -16.61
N PRO A 337 -26.09 2.20 -15.30
CA PRO A 337 -26.58 3.27 -14.45
C PRO A 337 -25.53 4.38 -14.28
N LYS A 338 -25.97 5.54 -13.81
CA LYS A 338 -25.02 6.57 -13.39
C LYS A 338 -24.29 6.09 -12.11
N PRO A 339 -23.00 6.40 -11.94
CA PRO A 339 -22.30 6.14 -10.69
C PRO A 339 -22.98 6.82 -9.50
N PRO A 340 -22.86 6.25 -8.29
CA PRO A 340 -23.47 6.82 -7.09
C PRO A 340 -22.75 8.11 -6.69
N HIS A 341 -23.42 8.97 -5.93
CA HIS A 341 -22.94 10.34 -5.66
C HIS A 341 -21.57 10.40 -4.95
N LEU A 342 -21.20 9.36 -4.19
CA LEU A 342 -19.89 9.26 -3.55
C LEU A 342 -18.71 9.15 -4.54
N GLU A 343 -18.99 8.83 -5.81
CA GLU A 343 -17.98 8.79 -6.86
C GLU A 343 -17.30 10.17 -7.01
N THR A 344 -15.98 10.15 -7.08
CA THR A 344 -15.11 11.33 -7.01
C THR A 344 -15.24 12.35 -8.15
N HIS A 345 -15.73 12.00 -9.34
CA HIS A 345 -16.00 13.00 -10.39
C HIS A 345 -17.14 13.94 -10.02
N ASN A 346 -17.99 13.57 -9.04
CA ASN A 346 -19.01 14.46 -8.50
C ASN A 346 -18.45 15.52 -7.54
N PHE A 347 -17.15 15.46 -7.21
CA PHE A 347 -16.54 16.50 -6.37
C PHE A 347 -16.49 17.83 -7.15
N PRO A 348 -17.07 18.92 -6.60
CA PRO A 348 -17.17 20.20 -7.31
C PRO A 348 -15.83 20.76 -7.78
N GLU A 349 -14.76 20.51 -7.04
CA GLU A 349 -13.41 20.94 -7.40
C GLU A 349 -12.83 20.21 -8.63
N PHE A 350 -13.39 19.06 -9.01
CA PHE A 350 -12.97 18.24 -10.16
C PHE A 350 -14.04 18.15 -11.25
N SER A 351 -15.25 18.69 -11.03
CA SER A 351 -16.36 18.68 -11.99
C SER A 351 -16.19 19.67 -13.15
N PHE A 352 -15.18 20.55 -13.09
CA PHE A 352 -14.90 21.51 -14.16
C PHE A 352 -14.22 20.83 -15.36
N GLN A 353 -15.02 20.51 -16.37
CA GLN A 353 -14.58 20.12 -17.72
C GLN A 353 -13.86 21.23 -18.50
N ASP A 354 -13.69 22.42 -17.93
CA ASP A 354 -13.10 23.56 -18.63
C ASP A 354 -11.57 23.62 -18.45
N ILE A 355 -10.90 22.78 -19.23
CA ILE A 355 -9.45 22.75 -19.43
C ILE A 355 -8.87 24.18 -19.64
N LYS A 356 -9.66 25.11 -20.21
CA LYS A 356 -9.29 26.53 -20.41
C LYS A 356 -9.04 27.32 -19.11
N LEU A 357 -9.69 26.98 -18.00
CA LEU A 357 -9.50 27.67 -16.72
C LEU A 357 -8.24 27.19 -15.99
N MET A 358 -7.85 25.91 -16.17
CA MET A 358 -6.59 25.39 -15.61
C MET A 358 -5.36 26.01 -16.27
N PHE A 359 -5.35 26.15 -17.60
CA PHE A 359 -4.23 26.81 -18.30
C PHE A 359 -4.08 28.30 -17.95
N LYS A 360 -5.19 29.00 -17.66
CA LYS A 360 -5.15 30.39 -17.15
C LYS A 360 -4.53 30.50 -15.75
N LYS A 361 -4.63 29.46 -14.92
CA LYS A 361 -4.08 29.47 -13.55
C LYS A 361 -2.57 29.22 -13.56
N GLN A 362 -2.09 28.37 -14.48
CA GLN A 362 -0.66 28.13 -14.70
C GLN A 362 0.06 29.41 -15.18
N GLU A 363 -0.52 30.14 -16.14
CA GLU A 363 0.03 31.43 -16.60
C GLU A 363 0.07 32.49 -15.49
N LYS A 364 -0.89 32.45 -14.55
CA LYS A 364 -0.92 33.36 -13.40
C LYS A 364 0.21 33.08 -12.40
N LEU A 365 0.55 31.81 -12.15
CA LEU A 365 1.68 31.45 -11.28
C LEU A 365 3.03 31.81 -11.92
N ASP A 366 3.20 31.55 -13.22
CA ASP A 366 4.42 31.92 -13.94
C ASP A 366 4.61 33.45 -14.04
N SER A 367 3.51 34.21 -14.02
CA SER A 367 3.53 35.68 -13.97
C SER A 367 3.85 36.25 -12.59
N LEU A 368 3.63 35.47 -11.52
CA LEU A 368 3.93 35.85 -10.13
C LEU A 368 5.40 35.57 -9.78
N GLU A 369 6.00 34.50 -10.31
CA GLU A 369 7.43 34.22 -10.11
C GLU A 369 8.35 35.22 -10.81
N LYS A 370 7.91 35.84 -11.92
CA LYS A 370 8.67 36.90 -12.62
C LYS A 370 8.66 38.26 -11.91
N LYS A 371 7.89 38.45 -10.84
CA LYS A 371 7.75 39.74 -10.13
C LYS A 371 8.67 39.94 -8.93
N ASN A 372 9.48 38.95 -8.54
CA ASN A 372 10.44 39.09 -7.44
C ASN A 372 11.88 39.27 -7.96
N LYS A 373 12.24 40.52 -8.27
CA LYS A 373 13.63 41.00 -8.23
C LYS A 373 13.73 42.14 -7.21
N PRO A 374 14.84 42.25 -6.46
CA PRO A 374 14.96 43.21 -5.36
C PRO A 374 15.14 44.64 -5.89
N TYR A 375 14.52 45.59 -5.17
CA TYR A 375 14.56 47.03 -5.41
C TYR A 375 15.97 47.62 -5.21
N THR A 376 16.42 48.45 -6.15
CA THR A 376 17.40 49.52 -5.93
C THR A 376 16.67 50.87 -5.79
N LEU A 377 17.16 51.71 -4.89
CA LEU A 377 16.51 52.92 -4.39
C LEU A 377 16.72 54.16 -5.31
N LYS A 378 15.70 55.03 -5.32
CA LYS A 378 15.67 56.50 -5.56
C LYS A 378 15.81 57.08 -6.98
N ASN A 379 14.73 57.69 -7.46
CA ASN A 379 14.49 59.15 -7.61
C ASN A 379 13.14 59.36 -8.34
N PHE A 380 12.11 59.91 -7.68
CA PHE A 380 11.72 61.33 -7.56
C PHE A 380 11.19 61.99 -8.86
N LEU A 381 10.02 62.64 -8.71
CA LEU A 381 9.23 63.47 -9.66
C LEU A 381 8.42 62.65 -10.67
N GLY A 382 7.11 62.84 -10.89
CA GLY A 382 6.12 63.83 -10.47
C GLY A 382 5.01 63.86 -11.54
N ARG A 383 3.78 64.18 -11.11
CA ARG A 383 2.61 64.64 -11.91
C ARG A 383 1.71 63.63 -12.66
N SER A 384 0.50 63.53 -12.10
CA SER A 384 -0.83 63.77 -12.69
C SER A 384 -1.25 63.11 -14.02
N ALA A 385 -2.31 62.30 -13.87
CA ALA A 385 -3.64 62.47 -14.49
C ALA A 385 -3.89 62.12 -15.97
N THR A 386 -5.05 61.46 -16.13
CA THR A 386 -5.97 61.41 -17.27
C THR A 386 -5.59 60.61 -18.53
N GLU A 387 -6.20 59.42 -18.60
CA GLU A 387 -7.22 59.01 -19.60
C GLU A 387 -6.89 58.90 -21.10
N PRO A 388 -7.66 58.06 -21.83
CA PRO A 388 -7.12 57.08 -22.77
C PRO A 388 -7.47 57.41 -24.22
N LEU A 389 -6.89 56.69 -25.18
CA LEU A 389 -7.42 56.39 -26.53
C LEU A 389 -6.48 55.29 -27.10
N SER A 390 -6.95 54.04 -27.21
CA SER A 390 -7.66 53.48 -28.36
C SER A 390 -6.79 53.28 -29.62
N HIS A 391 -6.80 52.03 -30.05
CA HIS A 391 -6.92 51.61 -31.45
C HIS A 391 -5.70 51.43 -32.37
N PHE A 392 -5.63 50.18 -32.87
CA PHE A 392 -5.08 49.70 -34.15
C PHE A 392 -3.55 49.84 -34.35
N SER A 393 -2.83 48.97 -35.05
CA SER A 393 -2.96 47.58 -35.48
C SER A 393 -1.69 47.23 -36.26
N LYS A 394 -1.45 45.93 -36.43
CA LYS A 394 -0.66 45.30 -37.52
C LYS A 394 0.87 45.43 -37.49
N LYS A 395 1.47 44.27 -37.14
CA LYS A 395 2.41 43.46 -37.94
C LYS A 395 3.38 44.16 -38.90
N LYS A 396 4.68 43.93 -38.65
CA LYS A 396 5.76 43.57 -39.60
C LYS A 396 6.89 42.97 -38.74
N ARG A 397 7.24 41.69 -38.81
CA ARG A 397 8.05 40.95 -39.80
C ARG A 397 9.32 41.68 -40.23
N LEU A 398 10.47 41.15 -39.81
CA LEU A 398 11.69 40.75 -40.55
C LEU A 398 12.86 40.76 -39.54
N GLU A 399 13.44 39.61 -39.22
CA GLU A 399 14.52 38.91 -39.93
C GLU A 399 15.93 39.43 -39.60
N SER A 400 16.72 38.48 -39.09
CA SER A 400 18.11 38.19 -39.48
C SER A 400 19.29 38.97 -38.87
N PHE A 401 20.44 38.29 -38.99
CA PHE A 401 21.83 38.62 -38.62
C PHE A 401 22.22 38.26 -37.18
N SER A 402 22.82 37.09 -36.89
CA SER A 402 24.10 36.48 -37.32
C SER A 402 25.35 37.15 -36.74
N ASN A 403 26.16 36.33 -36.04
CA ASN A 403 27.63 36.32 -35.89
C ASN A 403 28.00 35.99 -34.43
N GLN A 404 28.45 34.76 -34.12
CA GLN A 404 29.77 34.13 -34.37
C GLN A 404 30.87 34.52 -33.37
N SER A 405 31.62 33.46 -33.01
CA SER A 405 32.98 33.38 -32.44
C SER A 405 33.13 33.59 -30.91
N HIS A 406 34.01 32.92 -30.16
CA HIS A 406 34.75 31.64 -30.22
C HIS A 406 35.34 31.39 -28.80
N LEU A 407 35.66 30.13 -28.49
CA LEU A 407 36.32 29.51 -27.30
C LEU A 407 37.72 30.10 -26.88
N PRO A 408 38.50 29.54 -25.91
CA PRO A 408 38.28 29.16 -24.49
C PRO A 408 39.53 29.42 -23.57
N SER A 409 39.52 28.82 -22.36
CA SER A 409 40.65 28.41 -21.46
C SER A 409 41.04 29.35 -20.30
N TYR A 410 41.17 28.77 -19.09
CA TYR A 410 42.42 28.65 -18.32
C TYR A 410 42.17 28.01 -16.94
N PHE A 411 42.92 26.94 -16.62
CA PHE A 411 43.09 26.38 -15.26
C PHE A 411 44.10 27.22 -14.46
N LYS A 412 43.89 27.40 -13.14
CA LYS A 412 44.91 27.07 -12.11
C LYS A 412 44.46 27.31 -10.65
N ASN A 413 45.00 26.41 -9.82
CA ASN A 413 44.92 26.25 -8.36
C ASN A 413 45.37 27.46 -7.53
N ALA A 414 44.92 27.51 -6.26
CA ALA A 414 45.79 27.74 -5.09
C ALA A 414 45.12 27.33 -3.77
N SER A 415 45.92 26.68 -2.94
CA SER A 415 45.75 26.14 -1.59
C SER A 415 45.98 27.18 -0.48
N GLY A 416 45.47 26.95 0.75
CA GLY A 416 45.91 27.69 1.96
C GLY A 416 45.12 27.39 3.24
N GLN A 417 45.84 27.14 4.34
CA GLN A 417 45.45 26.65 5.68
C GLN A 417 44.92 27.74 6.65
N LEU A 418 44.28 27.31 7.76
CA LEU A 418 44.46 27.73 9.19
C LEU A 418 43.17 27.40 10.00
N LYS A 419 43.11 26.37 10.86
CA LYS A 419 43.49 26.26 12.31
C LYS A 419 42.71 27.14 13.31
N ASN A 420 41.95 26.42 14.16
CA ASN A 420 41.69 26.54 15.61
C ASN A 420 41.51 27.91 16.29
N LEU A 421 40.46 28.01 17.12
CA LEU A 421 40.54 28.55 18.48
C LEU A 421 39.36 28.05 19.35
N ASP A 422 39.71 27.64 20.56
CA ASP A 422 38.90 27.08 21.65
C ASP A 422 38.85 28.11 22.81
N ARG A 423 37.99 27.86 23.83
CA ARG A 423 37.92 28.45 25.20
C ARG A 423 37.22 29.82 25.38
N LYS A 424 36.50 30.15 26.47
CA LYS A 424 35.91 29.49 27.67
C LYS A 424 35.27 30.61 28.56
N HIS A 425 34.41 30.21 29.52
CA HIS A 425 33.98 30.91 30.77
C HIS A 425 33.04 32.14 30.67
N GLU A 426 32.16 32.49 31.63
CA GLU A 426 31.39 31.88 32.75
C GLU A 426 30.66 33.05 33.47
N LYS A 427 29.74 32.74 34.42
CA LYS A 427 29.11 33.60 35.47
C LYS A 427 27.86 34.43 35.10
N ASP A 428 26.84 34.62 35.93
CA ASP A 428 26.40 34.03 37.23
C ASP A 428 24.99 34.59 37.60
N THR A 429 24.22 33.80 38.38
CA THR A 429 23.22 34.17 39.44
C THR A 429 22.05 35.14 39.16
N SER A 430 20.78 34.87 39.53
CA SER A 430 20.22 34.81 40.91
C SER A 430 18.68 34.58 40.79
N LEU A 431 17.98 33.79 41.62
CA LEU A 431 17.36 34.16 42.91
C LEU A 431 16.67 32.92 43.55
N LYS A 432 16.75 32.81 44.88
CA LYS A 432 16.13 31.81 45.77
C LYS A 432 14.72 32.24 46.24
N LYS A 433 13.87 31.28 46.64
CA LYS A 433 13.13 31.29 47.93
C LYS A 433 12.62 29.90 48.35
N GLU A 434 12.95 29.60 49.62
CA GLU A 434 12.69 28.50 50.58
C GLU A 434 11.19 28.24 50.98
N TYR A 435 10.71 27.28 51.79
CA TYR A 435 11.15 26.20 52.74
C TYR A 435 9.91 25.26 52.97
N ASN A 436 9.94 23.94 53.23
CA ASN A 436 10.06 23.18 54.51
C ASN A 436 9.73 21.68 54.21
N SER A 437 10.55 20.66 54.52
CA SER A 437 10.80 19.92 55.79
C SER A 437 10.24 18.49 55.74
N LEU A 438 11.11 17.47 55.82
CA LEU A 438 11.12 16.35 56.79
C LEU A 438 11.89 15.12 56.28
N ASP A 439 12.79 14.69 57.16
CA ASP A 439 13.31 13.35 57.47
C ASP A 439 14.31 12.63 56.54
N SER A 440 15.50 12.49 57.12
CA SER A 440 16.62 11.63 56.79
C SER A 440 16.44 10.22 57.34
N GLU A 441 16.84 9.18 56.57
CA GLU A 441 17.81 8.17 57.01
C GLU A 441 18.19 7.13 55.92
N ASN A 442 19.41 6.59 56.06
CA ASN A 442 20.02 5.39 55.47
C ASN A 442 20.76 5.47 54.12
N ILE A 443 22.10 5.57 54.21
CA ILE A 443 23.03 4.97 53.22
C ILE A 443 24.09 4.14 53.94
N ASN A 444 24.05 2.82 53.70
CA ASN A 444 25.05 1.84 54.14
C ASN A 444 26.13 1.68 53.06
N THR A 445 27.40 1.83 53.43
CA THR A 445 28.60 1.90 52.58
C THR A 445 29.06 0.57 51.96
N LYS A 446 28.22 -0.48 51.95
CA LYS A 446 28.53 -1.78 51.33
C LYS A 446 28.14 -1.90 49.84
N THR A 447 27.44 -0.92 49.27
CA THR A 447 26.94 -1.00 47.88
C THR A 447 27.93 -0.50 46.83
N ILE A 448 28.96 0.26 47.22
CA ILE A 448 29.90 0.87 46.24
C ILE A 448 30.99 -0.10 45.76
N LEU A 449 31.30 -1.15 46.52
CA LEU A 449 32.36 -2.11 46.13
C LEU A 449 31.88 -3.27 45.23
N LYS A 450 30.56 -3.42 45.00
CA LYS A 450 30.03 -4.44 44.06
C LYS A 450 29.77 -3.93 42.64
N ILE A 451 29.90 -2.62 42.40
CA ILE A 451 29.69 -2.02 41.08
C ILE A 451 31.00 -2.01 40.26
N SER A 452 32.17 -2.05 40.91
CA SER A 452 33.47 -2.01 40.25
C SER A 452 33.91 -3.34 39.62
N ASP A 453 33.43 -4.49 40.11
CA ASP A 453 33.82 -5.81 39.58
C ASP A 453 32.94 -6.27 38.40
N THR A 454 31.71 -5.76 38.28
CA THR A 454 30.81 -6.08 37.16
C THR A 454 31.22 -5.35 35.87
N LEU A 455 31.89 -4.21 35.97
CA LEU A 455 32.33 -3.41 34.81
C LEU A 455 33.61 -3.93 34.12
N LYS A 456 34.29 -4.94 34.67
CA LYS A 456 35.48 -5.55 34.03
C LYS A 456 35.18 -6.82 33.23
N ASN A 457 34.02 -7.45 33.42
CA ASN A 457 33.66 -8.67 32.68
C ASN A 457 32.90 -8.41 31.36
N ASP A 458 32.31 -7.23 31.17
CA ASP A 458 31.62 -6.87 29.93
C ASP A 458 32.57 -6.51 28.78
N THR A 459 33.77 -6.00 29.07
CA THR A 459 34.73 -5.58 28.03
C THR A 459 35.40 -6.75 27.30
N LYS A 460 35.43 -7.96 27.88
CA LYS A 460 35.98 -9.16 27.22
C LYS A 460 34.96 -9.82 26.28
N ARG A 461 33.68 -9.85 26.69
CA ARG A 461 32.58 -10.45 25.94
C ARG A 461 32.22 -9.64 24.69
N ASP A 462 32.33 -8.32 24.77
CA ASP A 462 32.11 -7.44 23.62
C ASP A 462 33.17 -7.58 22.54
N SER A 463 34.41 -7.94 22.89
CA SER A 463 35.49 -8.12 21.91
C SER A 463 35.31 -9.39 21.04
N GLU A 464 34.85 -10.50 21.64
CA GLU A 464 34.56 -11.75 20.93
C GLU A 464 33.31 -11.64 20.05
N VAL A 465 32.27 -10.92 20.52
CA VAL A 465 31.05 -10.66 19.74
C VAL A 465 31.33 -9.74 18.55
N LEU A 466 32.27 -8.79 18.68
CA LEU A 466 32.69 -7.92 17.58
C LEU A 466 33.50 -8.67 16.51
N GLU A 467 34.37 -9.62 16.91
CA GLU A 467 35.09 -10.48 15.96
C GLU A 467 34.17 -11.45 15.23
N LEU A 468 33.18 -12.03 15.92
CA LEU A 468 32.18 -12.90 15.30
C LEU A 468 31.33 -12.12 14.28
N ARG A 469 30.93 -10.88 14.61
CA ARG A 469 30.21 -9.96 13.69
C ARG A 469 31.06 -9.55 12.49
N LYS A 470 32.38 -9.34 12.64
CA LYS A 470 33.30 -9.05 11.53
C LYS A 470 33.48 -10.25 10.60
N LYS A 471 33.54 -11.48 11.13
CA LYS A 471 33.55 -12.71 10.31
C LYS A 471 32.25 -12.89 9.53
N THR A 472 31.09 -12.56 10.11
CA THR A 472 29.78 -12.71 9.45
C THR A 472 29.53 -11.65 8.37
N TRP A 473 30.01 -10.41 8.54
CA TRP A 473 29.84 -9.33 7.55
C TRP A 473 30.63 -9.52 6.25
N ASN A 474 31.76 -10.23 6.28
CA ASN A 474 32.53 -10.54 5.07
C ASN A 474 31.87 -11.60 4.17
N ASN A 475 30.91 -12.38 4.68
CA ASN A 475 30.17 -13.40 3.92
C ASN A 475 28.90 -12.86 3.23
N ILE A 476 28.51 -11.61 3.50
CA ILE A 476 27.28 -11.00 2.96
C ILE A 476 27.49 -10.41 1.55
N PHE A 477 28.75 -10.16 1.15
CA PHE A 477 29.11 -9.62 -0.17
C PHE A 477 29.87 -10.60 -1.06
N THR A 478 30.06 -11.84 -0.63
CA THR A 478 30.63 -12.89 -1.47
C THR A 478 29.58 -13.35 -2.48
N LYS A 479 29.87 -13.22 -3.77
CA LYS A 479 29.02 -13.74 -4.86
C LYS A 479 28.69 -15.22 -4.54
N PRO A 480 27.40 -15.64 -4.57
CA PRO A 480 27.04 -17.03 -4.28
C PRO A 480 27.87 -17.95 -5.16
N SER A 481 28.43 -19.01 -4.55
CA SER A 481 29.24 -19.98 -5.26
C SER A 481 28.41 -20.61 -6.38
N PRO A 482 28.95 -20.79 -7.60
CA PRO A 482 28.19 -21.40 -8.68
C PRO A 482 27.67 -22.79 -8.29
N PRO A 483 26.44 -23.17 -8.71
CA PRO A 483 25.92 -24.49 -8.44
C PRO A 483 26.77 -25.53 -9.18
N LEU A 484 26.87 -26.74 -8.63
CA LEU A 484 27.56 -27.85 -9.28
C LEU A 484 26.63 -28.52 -10.32
N CYS A 485 27.13 -28.90 -11.52
CA CYS A 485 26.35 -29.77 -12.43
C CYS A 485 26.12 -31.11 -11.72
N ASN A 486 24.90 -31.63 -11.80
CA ASN A 486 24.49 -32.91 -11.22
C ASN A 486 25.29 -34.12 -11.75
N VAL A 487 25.80 -34.04 -12.98
CA VAL A 487 26.63 -35.09 -13.61
C VAL A 487 28.10 -34.95 -13.23
N HIS A 488 28.72 -33.79 -13.51
CA HIS A 488 30.17 -33.62 -13.40
C HIS A 488 30.67 -33.08 -12.07
N GLN A 489 29.76 -32.63 -11.19
CA GLN A 489 30.08 -31.99 -9.90
C GLN A 489 31.08 -30.83 -10.00
N LYS A 490 31.14 -30.15 -11.15
CA LYS A 490 31.96 -28.96 -11.40
C LYS A 490 31.12 -27.68 -11.31
N PRO A 491 31.71 -26.55 -10.88
CA PRO A 491 31.03 -25.25 -10.89
C PRO A 491 30.47 -24.92 -12.27
N CYS A 492 29.21 -24.51 -12.31
CA CYS A 492 28.51 -24.10 -13.53
C CYS A 492 28.93 -22.71 -14.01
N ILE A 493 28.67 -22.42 -15.28
CA ILE A 493 28.87 -21.11 -15.90
C ILE A 493 27.54 -20.37 -15.94
N GLU A 494 27.53 -19.12 -15.49
CA GLU A 494 26.38 -18.21 -15.57
C GLU A 494 26.31 -17.55 -16.96
N LEU A 495 25.15 -17.62 -17.60
CA LEU A 495 24.87 -16.96 -18.87
C LEU A 495 23.60 -16.11 -18.77
N ARG A 496 23.53 -15.08 -19.60
CA ARG A 496 22.38 -14.16 -19.71
C ARG A 496 21.63 -14.39 -21.02
N CYS A 497 20.32 -14.55 -20.95
CA CYS A 497 19.49 -14.68 -22.15
C CYS A 497 19.44 -13.36 -22.93
N LYS A 498 19.97 -13.37 -24.16
CA LYS A 498 19.93 -12.22 -25.09
C LYS A 498 18.84 -12.36 -26.16
N LYS A 499 18.11 -13.47 -26.19
CA LYS A 499 17.04 -13.71 -27.17
C LYS A 499 15.78 -12.92 -26.75
N PRO A 500 15.17 -12.13 -27.64
CA PRO A 500 13.92 -11.43 -27.35
C PRO A 500 12.81 -12.41 -26.95
N GLY A 501 12.05 -12.07 -25.90
CA GLY A 501 10.95 -12.89 -25.37
C GLY A 501 10.85 -12.86 -23.84
N LEU A 502 9.98 -13.71 -23.28
CA LEU A 502 9.66 -13.80 -21.84
C LEU A 502 10.88 -13.90 -20.91
N ASN A 503 11.98 -14.47 -21.40
CA ASN A 503 13.20 -14.69 -20.62
C ASN A 503 14.33 -13.70 -20.93
N PHE A 504 14.10 -12.67 -21.74
CA PHE A 504 15.14 -11.69 -22.10
C PHE A 504 15.73 -11.03 -20.86
N GLY A 505 17.06 -11.07 -20.73
CA GLY A 505 17.79 -10.49 -19.62
C GLY A 505 17.89 -11.36 -18.36
N ARG A 506 17.18 -12.51 -18.28
CA ARG A 506 17.32 -13.47 -17.17
C ARG A 506 18.67 -14.19 -17.20
N HIS A 507 19.19 -14.52 -16.03
CA HIS A 507 20.43 -15.30 -15.85
C HIS A 507 20.12 -16.77 -15.56
N PHE A 508 20.96 -17.67 -16.07
CA PHE A 508 20.85 -19.11 -15.85
C PHE A 508 22.24 -19.76 -15.80
N TRP A 509 22.32 -20.92 -15.15
CA TRP A 509 23.51 -21.73 -15.00
C TRP A 509 23.48 -22.92 -15.96
N ILE A 510 24.61 -23.19 -16.62
CA ILE A 510 24.83 -24.39 -17.42
C ILE A 510 26.16 -25.05 -17.06
N CYS A 511 26.33 -26.31 -17.44
CA CYS A 511 27.60 -27.01 -17.24
C CYS A 511 28.78 -26.34 -17.95
N SER A 512 29.93 -26.38 -17.28
CA SER A 512 31.20 -25.78 -17.69
C SER A 512 32.02 -26.62 -18.68
N ASN A 513 31.72 -27.92 -18.82
CA ASN A 513 32.42 -28.79 -19.78
C ASN A 513 32.18 -28.32 -21.23
N PRO A 514 33.12 -28.62 -22.16
CA PRO A 514 33.00 -28.25 -23.56
C PRO A 514 31.90 -29.05 -24.28
N ILE A 515 31.33 -28.46 -25.33
CA ILE A 515 30.38 -29.15 -26.21
C ILE A 515 31.17 -30.08 -27.13
N SER A 516 30.76 -31.34 -27.28
CA SER A 516 31.39 -32.26 -28.25
C SER A 516 31.24 -31.71 -29.67
N LYS A 517 32.35 -31.66 -30.42
CA LYS A 517 32.34 -31.26 -31.85
C LYS A 517 31.65 -32.31 -32.74
N GLU A 518 31.41 -33.52 -32.23
CA GLU A 518 30.83 -34.66 -32.96
C GLU A 518 29.31 -34.80 -32.76
N TYR A 519 28.65 -33.83 -32.12
CA TYR A 519 27.20 -33.88 -31.84
C TYR A 519 26.30 -34.07 -33.09
N LYS A 520 26.85 -33.93 -34.30
CA LYS A 520 26.13 -34.13 -35.56
C LYS A 520 26.30 -35.52 -36.18
N HIS A 521 27.21 -36.38 -35.70
CA HIS A 521 27.41 -37.72 -36.25
C HIS A 521 27.75 -38.75 -35.16
N GLN A 522 26.72 -39.50 -34.75
CA GLN A 522 26.69 -40.85 -34.13
C GLN A 522 27.53 -41.19 -32.87
N ASN A 523 26.82 -41.82 -31.91
CA ASN A 523 27.26 -42.71 -30.82
C ASN A 523 28.35 -42.22 -29.87
N ILE A 524 28.00 -41.24 -29.02
CA ILE A 524 28.73 -40.94 -27.78
C ILE A 524 28.33 -42.00 -26.74
N SER A 525 29.30 -42.71 -26.16
CA SER A 525 29.04 -43.66 -25.07
C SER A 525 28.52 -42.95 -23.81
N ASP A 526 27.69 -43.60 -23.00
CA ASP A 526 27.19 -43.02 -21.74
C ASP A 526 28.35 -42.56 -20.82
N SER A 527 29.51 -43.24 -20.89
CA SER A 527 30.72 -42.88 -20.15
C SER A 527 31.38 -41.56 -20.60
N ASP A 528 31.23 -41.20 -21.88
CA ASP A 528 31.79 -39.95 -22.44
C ASP A 528 30.94 -38.72 -22.06
N MET A 529 29.62 -38.93 -21.95
CA MET A 529 28.69 -37.94 -21.37
C MET A 529 28.95 -37.74 -19.87
N GLU A 530 29.29 -38.81 -19.15
CA GLU A 530 29.59 -38.73 -17.72
C GLU A 530 30.90 -38.02 -17.39
N ASN A 531 31.91 -37.97 -18.28
CA ASN A 531 33.23 -37.45 -17.88
C ASN A 531 33.87 -36.36 -18.76
N LYS A 532 33.52 -36.20 -20.04
CA LYS A 532 34.28 -35.29 -20.94
C LYS A 532 33.48 -34.10 -21.49
N PHE A 533 32.19 -34.25 -21.74
CA PHE A 533 31.41 -33.23 -22.47
C PHE A 533 30.31 -32.57 -21.64
N LYS A 534 29.74 -31.47 -22.15
CA LYS A 534 28.71 -30.67 -21.48
C LYS A 534 27.44 -31.52 -21.22
N CYS A 535 27.09 -31.69 -19.93
CA CYS A 535 25.81 -32.28 -19.50
C CYS A 535 24.63 -31.34 -19.88
N GLY A 536 23.42 -31.88 -19.97
CA GLY A 536 22.18 -31.10 -20.18
C GLY A 536 21.73 -30.26 -18.97
N TYR A 537 22.59 -30.05 -17.98
CA TYR A 537 22.26 -29.31 -16.77
C TYR A 537 21.93 -27.85 -17.08
N PHE A 538 20.74 -27.44 -16.64
CA PHE A 538 20.21 -26.10 -16.78
C PHE A 538 19.46 -25.72 -15.51
N ARG A 539 19.73 -24.54 -14.95
CA ARG A 539 19.01 -23.99 -13.80
C ARG A 539 18.93 -22.48 -13.89
N TRP A 540 17.74 -21.90 -13.71
CA TRP A 540 17.61 -20.44 -13.61
C TRP A 540 18.35 -19.90 -12.38
N SER A 541 19.07 -18.78 -12.51
CA SER A 541 19.79 -18.17 -11.37
C SER A 541 18.86 -17.76 -10.23
N SER A 542 17.60 -17.44 -10.54
CA SER A 542 16.53 -17.15 -9.55
C SER A 542 16.23 -18.33 -8.63
N ASN A 543 16.59 -19.55 -9.01
CA ASN A 543 16.29 -20.76 -8.26
C ASN A 543 17.48 -21.22 -7.40
N HIS A 544 18.58 -20.47 -7.34
CA HIS A 544 19.82 -20.85 -6.65
C HIS A 544 20.25 -19.88 -5.53
N ASN A 545 19.58 -18.75 -5.38
CA ASN A 545 19.74 -17.88 -4.21
C ASN A 545 18.82 -18.30 -3.09
#